data_AF-A0A7S4HLM2-F1
#
_entry.id   AF-A0A7S4HLM2-F1
#
_cell.length_a   1.000
_cell.length_b   1.000
_cell.length_c   1.000
_cell.angle_alpha   90.00
_cell.angle_beta   90.00
_cell.angle_gamma   90.00
#
_symmetry.space_group_name_H-M   'P 1'
#
loop_
_entity.id
_entity.type
_entity.pdbx_description
1 polymer ?
#
loop_
_entity_poly.entity_id
_entity_poly.type
_entity_poly.pdbx_seq_one_letter_code
_entity_poly.pdbx_strand_id
1 'polypeptide(L)'
;GGGGGGGGGRATTLDDAVALKVALATAKRAGLGSESYSKWDSAIADRERELADGLIRSETRIVLHRCGLGPVLDALRRVDAVFLDGQTLSSHPGLTPKNVEGAVKEFYASLYSPPLPTYERIIKDPVLRKYARGRTAEGVADAYGELYRAVTGEKGGYDDVSFLGHDPGQVRTLLSL
;
A
#
# COMPACT_ATOMS: atom_id res chain seq x y z
N GLY A 1 -31.95 -21.29 32.54
CA GLY A 1 -30.54 -21.06 32.21
C GLY A 1 -30.39 -21.04 30.71
N GLY A 2 -30.07 -19.88 30.13
CA GLY A 2 -29.73 -19.75 28.72
C GLY A 2 -28.32 -19.20 28.64
N GLY A 3 -27.37 -20.02 28.22
CA GLY A 3 -25.97 -19.66 28.09
C GLY A 3 -25.80 -18.59 27.02
N GLY A 4 -25.38 -17.40 27.42
CA GLY A 4 -24.88 -16.38 26.50
C GLY A 4 -23.53 -16.84 25.95
N GLY A 5 -23.55 -17.37 24.73
CA GLY A 5 -22.35 -17.60 23.95
C GLY A 5 -21.69 -16.25 23.67
N GLY A 6 -20.70 -15.90 24.49
CA GLY A 6 -19.81 -14.77 24.24
C GLY A 6 -18.94 -15.07 23.02
N GLY A 7 -19.52 -14.92 21.82
CA GLY A 7 -18.76 -14.87 20.60
C GLY A 7 -17.87 -13.65 20.67
N GLY A 8 -16.57 -13.85 20.94
CA GLY A 8 -15.55 -12.82 20.83
C GLY A 8 -15.55 -12.30 19.41
N GLY A 9 -16.32 -11.24 19.15
CA GLY A 9 -16.42 -10.60 17.85
C GLY A 9 -15.05 -10.08 17.45
N ARG A 10 -14.40 -10.77 16.50
CA ARG A 10 -13.18 -10.27 15.88
C ARG A 10 -13.53 -9.03 15.05
N ALA A 11 -12.77 -7.95 15.22
CA ALA A 11 -12.86 -6.81 14.31
C ALA A 11 -12.47 -7.25 12.89
N THR A 12 -13.39 -7.05 11.96
CA THR A 12 -13.23 -7.31 10.53
C THR A 12 -13.07 -6.04 9.71
N THR A 13 -13.49 -4.90 10.28
CA THR A 13 -13.41 -3.57 9.68
C THR A 13 -12.74 -2.58 10.65
N LEU A 14 -12.28 -1.44 10.13
CA LEU A 14 -11.75 -0.36 10.99
C LEU A 14 -12.84 0.23 11.89
N ASP A 15 -14.09 0.26 11.43
CA ASP A 15 -15.23 0.71 12.24
C ASP A 15 -15.48 -0.24 13.43
N ASP A 16 -15.31 -1.55 13.23
CA ASP A 16 -15.37 -2.53 14.33
C ASP A 16 -14.30 -2.24 15.40
N ALA A 17 -13.07 -1.89 14.97
CA ALA A 17 -12.00 -1.56 15.90
C ALA A 17 -12.32 -0.29 16.72
N VAL A 18 -12.90 0.73 16.10
CA VAL A 18 -13.37 1.94 16.79
C VAL A 18 -14.47 1.61 17.79
N ALA A 19 -15.47 0.81 17.38
CA ALA A 19 -16.54 0.37 18.26
C ALA A 19 -16.01 -0.43 19.47
N LEU A 20 -15.04 -1.31 19.25
CA LEU A 20 -14.38 -2.07 20.32
C LEU A 20 -13.59 -1.18 21.27
N LYS A 21 -12.89 -0.14 20.79
CA LYS A 21 -12.21 0.84 21.66
C LYS A 21 -13.20 1.58 22.56
N VAL A 22 -14.34 2.01 22.01
CA VAL A 22 -15.40 2.67 22.79
C VAL A 22 -16.00 1.74 23.84
N ALA A 23 -16.26 0.48 23.46
CA ALA A 23 -16.75 -0.55 24.38
C ALA A 23 -15.73 -0.83 25.50
N LEU A 24 -14.44 -0.95 25.16
CA LEU A 24 -13.36 -1.17 26.12
C LEU A 24 -13.21 0.00 27.10
N ALA A 25 -13.28 1.25 26.61
CA ALA A 25 -13.27 2.44 27.47
C ALA A 25 -14.48 2.51 28.40
N THR A 26 -15.63 2.00 27.96
CA THR A 26 -16.84 1.89 28.80
C THR A 26 -16.67 0.80 29.86
N ALA A 27 -16.15 -0.37 29.48
CA ALA A 27 -15.83 -1.44 30.42
C ALA A 27 -14.81 -1.00 31.48
N LYS A 28 -13.81 -0.18 31.08
CA LYS A 28 -12.85 0.42 32.03
C LYS A 28 -13.53 1.26 33.09
N ARG A 29 -14.46 2.12 32.69
CA ARG A 29 -15.26 2.96 33.60
C ARG A 29 -16.18 2.12 34.50
N ALA A 30 -16.61 0.95 34.03
CA ALA A 30 -17.43 0.01 34.79
C ALA A 30 -16.63 -0.93 35.72
N GLY A 31 -15.32 -0.71 35.88
CA GLY A 31 -14.50 -1.46 36.83
C GLY A 31 -13.64 -2.57 36.20
N LEU A 32 -13.46 -2.60 34.88
CA LEU A 32 -12.51 -3.52 34.26
C LEU A 32 -11.08 -3.28 34.82
N GLY A 33 -10.47 -4.36 35.32
CA GLY A 33 -9.11 -4.34 35.86
C GLY A 33 -8.09 -3.79 34.85
N SER A 34 -7.07 -3.08 35.35
CA SER A 34 -6.07 -2.42 34.50
C SER A 34 -5.28 -3.39 33.62
N GLU A 35 -4.97 -4.59 34.12
CA GLU A 35 -4.29 -5.63 33.35
C GLU A 35 -5.15 -6.09 32.15
N SER A 36 -6.41 -6.46 32.40
CA SER A 36 -7.35 -6.84 31.34
C SER A 36 -7.57 -5.71 30.33
N TYR A 37 -7.70 -4.48 30.80
CA TYR A 37 -7.83 -3.31 29.93
C TYR A 37 -6.62 -3.16 29.00
N SER A 38 -5.40 -3.16 29.55
CA SER A 38 -4.17 -3.02 28.76
C SER A 38 -4.01 -4.14 27.74
N LYS A 39 -4.32 -5.39 28.12
CA LYS A 39 -4.30 -6.53 27.20
C LYS A 39 -5.24 -6.33 26.02
N TRP A 40 -6.49 -5.94 26.29
CA TRP A 40 -7.49 -5.74 25.23
C TRP A 40 -7.19 -4.50 24.37
N ASP A 41 -6.67 -3.43 24.98
CA ASP A 41 -6.31 -2.21 24.27
C ASP A 41 -5.19 -2.49 23.25
N SER A 42 -4.14 -3.21 23.68
CA SER A 42 -3.07 -3.67 22.78
C SER A 42 -3.62 -4.56 21.66
N ALA A 43 -4.45 -5.56 22.00
CA ALA A 43 -5.00 -6.48 21.00
C ALA A 43 -5.88 -5.77 19.96
N ILE A 44 -6.65 -4.76 20.36
CA ILE A 44 -7.46 -3.95 19.45
C ILE A 44 -6.56 -3.05 18.59
N ALA A 45 -5.54 -2.43 19.17
CA ALA A 45 -4.59 -1.59 18.45
C ALA A 45 -3.79 -2.39 17.39
N ASP A 46 -3.34 -3.60 17.74
CA ASP A 46 -2.65 -4.50 16.80
C ASP A 46 -3.59 -4.87 15.65
N ARG A 47 -4.84 -5.21 15.97
CA ARG A 47 -5.83 -5.57 14.95
C ARG A 47 -6.20 -4.40 14.04
N GLU A 48 -6.35 -3.20 14.59
CA GLU A 48 -6.59 -1.98 13.80
C GLU A 48 -5.43 -1.72 12.84
N ARG A 49 -4.19 -1.91 13.30
CA ARG A 49 -2.99 -1.76 12.46
C ARG A 49 -2.96 -2.77 11.32
N GLU A 50 -3.25 -4.04 11.59
CA GLU A 50 -3.33 -5.08 10.56
C GLU A 50 -4.38 -4.74 9.48
N LEU A 51 -5.56 -4.28 9.90
CA LEU A 51 -6.65 -3.88 9.02
C LEU A 51 -6.25 -2.65 8.18
N ALA A 52 -5.63 -1.65 8.82
CA ALA A 52 -5.13 -0.47 8.15
C ALA A 52 -4.05 -0.82 7.13
N ASP A 53 -3.07 -1.66 7.48
CA ASP A 53 -2.01 -2.08 6.57
C ASP A 53 -2.57 -2.88 5.39
N GLY A 54 -3.60 -3.71 5.61
CA GLY A 54 -4.33 -4.39 4.53
C GLY A 54 -4.99 -3.42 3.56
N LEU A 55 -5.69 -2.40 4.09
CA LEU A 55 -6.32 -1.35 3.29
C LEU A 55 -5.27 -0.54 2.52
N ILE A 56 -4.19 -0.13 3.17
CA ILE A 56 -3.08 0.61 2.56
C ILE A 56 -2.47 -0.17 1.40
N ARG A 57 -2.22 -1.48 1.55
CA ARG A 57 -1.69 -2.31 0.46
C ARG A 57 -2.65 -2.35 -0.74
N SER A 58 -3.95 -2.53 -0.48
CA SER A 58 -4.96 -2.54 -1.54
C SER A 58 -5.02 -1.19 -2.27
N GLU A 59 -5.02 -0.09 -1.52
CA GLU A 59 -5.09 1.26 -2.08
C GLU A 59 -3.81 1.65 -2.83
N THR A 60 -2.64 1.25 -2.33
CA THR A 60 -1.37 1.41 -3.04
C THR A 60 -1.43 0.74 -4.41
N ARG A 61 -1.98 -0.49 -4.49
CA ARG A 61 -2.17 -1.17 -5.77
C ARG A 61 -3.11 -0.40 -6.69
N ILE A 62 -4.25 0.08 -6.18
CA ILE A 62 -5.21 0.87 -6.96
C ILE A 62 -4.58 2.16 -7.49
N VAL A 63 -3.83 2.88 -6.65
CA VAL A 63 -3.09 4.09 -7.04
C VAL A 63 -2.09 3.77 -8.14
N LEU A 64 -1.30 2.70 -7.99
CA LEU A 64 -0.33 2.27 -9.00
C LEU A 64 -0.99 1.98 -10.35
N HIS A 65 -2.16 1.33 -10.36
CA HIS A 65 -2.90 1.12 -11.62
C HIS A 65 -3.42 2.43 -12.22
N ARG A 66 -3.88 3.37 -11.40
CA ARG A 66 -4.40 4.66 -11.85
C ARG A 66 -3.33 5.62 -12.35
N CYS A 67 -2.07 5.41 -11.95
CA CYS A 67 -0.93 6.19 -12.42
C CYS A 67 -0.11 5.46 -13.49
N GLY A 68 -0.67 4.44 -14.15
CA GLY A 68 -0.03 3.71 -15.25
C GLY A 68 1.01 2.65 -14.85
N LEU A 69 1.53 2.63 -13.62
CA LEU A 69 2.58 1.69 -13.21
C LEU A 69 2.07 0.26 -12.94
N GLY A 70 0.80 0.10 -12.56
CA GLY A 70 0.24 -1.19 -12.15
C GLY A 70 0.43 -2.31 -13.18
N PRO A 71 0.05 -2.13 -14.46
CA PRO A 71 0.23 -3.15 -15.49
C PRO A 71 1.69 -3.57 -15.72
N VAL A 72 2.64 -2.62 -15.64
CA VAL A 72 4.07 -2.87 -15.82
C VAL A 72 4.63 -3.66 -14.63
N LEU A 73 4.28 -3.29 -13.40
CA LEU A 73 4.70 -4.01 -12.19
C LEU A 73 4.11 -5.43 -12.14
N ASP A 74 2.85 -5.60 -12.57
CA ASP A 74 2.26 -6.93 -12.69
C ASP A 74 2.97 -7.78 -13.75
N ALA A 75 3.46 -7.18 -14.84
CA ALA A 75 4.29 -7.87 -15.83
C ALA A 75 5.66 -8.24 -15.27
N LEU A 76 6.31 -7.33 -14.53
CA LEU A 76 7.59 -7.57 -13.88
C LEU A 76 7.53 -8.77 -12.92
N ARG A 77 6.52 -8.82 -12.06
CA ARG A 77 6.30 -9.94 -11.12
C ARG A 77 6.04 -11.28 -11.80
N ARG A 78 5.39 -11.28 -12.97
CA ARG A 78 5.20 -12.50 -13.76
C ARG A 78 6.52 -13.01 -14.33
N VAL A 79 7.39 -12.10 -14.74
CA VAL A 79 8.71 -12.46 -15.27
C VAL A 79 9.61 -13.04 -14.19
N ASP A 80 9.63 -12.46 -12.99
CA ASP A 80 10.42 -13.00 -11.86
C ASP A 80 10.04 -14.45 -11.51
N ALA A 81 8.81 -14.86 -11.77
CA ALA A 81 8.35 -16.23 -11.52
C ALA A 81 8.77 -17.25 -12.60
N VAL A 82 9.13 -16.80 -13.81
CA VAL A 82 9.34 -17.66 -15.00
C VAL A 82 10.67 -17.36 -15.70
N PHE A 83 11.54 -16.55 -15.10
CA PHE A 83 12.74 -16.03 -15.77
C PHE A 83 13.65 -17.17 -16.26
N LEU A 84 13.86 -17.21 -17.58
CA LEU A 84 14.80 -18.12 -18.24
C LEU A 84 16.10 -17.38 -18.51
N ASP A 85 17.23 -18.03 -18.26
CA ASP A 85 18.55 -17.46 -18.52
C ASP A 85 18.69 -17.02 -19.98
N GLY A 86 19.17 -15.79 -20.18
CA GLY A 86 19.41 -15.19 -21.49
C GLY A 86 18.28 -14.31 -22.05
N GLN A 87 17.12 -14.21 -21.38
CA GLN A 87 16.07 -13.26 -21.76
C GLN A 87 16.23 -11.91 -21.06
N THR A 88 15.96 -10.81 -21.75
CA THR A 88 15.90 -9.46 -21.16
C THR A 88 14.47 -9.09 -20.83
N LEU A 89 14.28 -8.22 -19.81
CA LEU A 89 12.96 -7.70 -19.47
C LEU A 89 12.30 -6.98 -20.63
N SER A 90 13.06 -6.22 -21.41
CA SER A 90 12.59 -5.47 -22.58
C SER A 90 11.94 -6.34 -23.68
N SER A 91 12.26 -7.63 -23.73
CA SER A 91 11.67 -8.58 -24.68
C SER A 91 10.30 -9.13 -24.26
N HIS A 92 9.92 -8.96 -22.99
CA HIS A 92 8.71 -9.56 -22.45
C HIS A 92 7.45 -8.71 -22.72
N PRO A 93 6.30 -9.33 -23.08
CA PRO A 93 5.04 -8.61 -23.21
C PRO A 93 4.67 -7.82 -21.96
N GLY A 94 4.35 -6.55 -22.13
CA GLY A 94 4.06 -5.61 -21.02
C GLY A 94 5.28 -4.88 -20.45
N LEU A 95 6.50 -5.34 -20.76
CA LEU A 95 7.76 -4.70 -20.36
C LEU A 95 8.56 -4.14 -21.54
N THR A 96 7.96 -4.07 -22.73
CA THR A 96 8.61 -3.46 -23.90
C THR A 96 8.98 -2.00 -23.60
N PRO A 97 10.03 -1.44 -24.25
CA PRO A 97 10.46 -0.05 -24.02
C PRO A 97 9.31 0.95 -24.11
N LYS A 98 8.47 0.81 -25.15
CA LYS A 98 7.27 1.65 -25.34
C LYS A 98 6.28 1.58 -24.18
N ASN A 99 6.04 0.39 -23.62
CA ASN A 99 5.08 0.21 -22.53
C ASN A 99 5.62 0.81 -21.23
N VAL A 100 6.90 0.57 -20.92
CA VAL A 100 7.54 1.11 -19.72
C VAL A 100 7.65 2.63 -19.80
N GLU A 101 8.12 3.17 -20.93
CA GLU A 101 8.20 4.61 -21.16
C GLU A 101 6.82 5.28 -21.03
N GLY A 102 5.80 4.69 -21.65
CA GLY A 102 4.42 5.19 -21.55
C GLY A 102 3.92 5.22 -20.10
N ALA A 103 4.11 4.13 -19.36
CA ALA A 103 3.72 4.02 -17.96
C ALA A 103 4.47 5.02 -17.07
N VAL A 104 5.77 5.23 -17.29
CA VAL A 104 6.57 6.19 -16.51
C VAL A 104 6.13 7.63 -16.81
N LYS A 105 5.84 7.97 -18.07
CA LYS A 105 5.31 9.29 -18.42
C LYS A 105 3.95 9.56 -17.78
N GLU A 106 3.05 8.58 -17.82
CA GLU A 106 1.75 8.67 -17.14
C GLU A 106 1.91 8.82 -15.63
N PHE A 107 2.84 8.06 -15.03
CA PHE A 107 3.17 8.17 -13.62
C PHE A 107 3.65 9.57 -13.25
N TYR A 108 4.60 10.13 -13.98
CA TYR A 108 5.11 11.48 -13.71
C TYR A 108 4.03 12.54 -13.89
N ALA A 109 3.17 12.42 -14.91
CA ALA A 109 2.02 13.31 -15.06
C ALA A 109 1.09 13.24 -13.84
N SER A 110 0.92 12.06 -13.26
CA SER A 110 0.10 11.87 -12.05
C SER A 110 0.72 12.47 -10.78
N LEU A 111 2.04 12.68 -10.71
CA LEU A 111 2.69 13.25 -9.51
C LEU A 111 2.21 14.67 -9.19
N TYR A 112 1.76 15.41 -10.21
CA TYR A 112 1.20 16.75 -10.03
C TYR A 112 -0.26 16.75 -9.55
N SER A 113 -0.97 15.65 -9.73
CA SER A 113 -2.35 15.46 -9.29
C SER A 113 -2.59 14.00 -8.94
N PRO A 114 -2.00 13.51 -7.83
CA PRO A 114 -2.01 12.09 -7.52
C PRO A 114 -3.44 11.61 -7.26
N PRO A 115 -3.79 10.40 -7.74
CA PRO A 115 -5.13 9.87 -7.54
C PRO A 115 -5.39 9.72 -6.04
N LEU A 116 -6.48 10.34 -5.57
CA LEU A 116 -6.86 10.28 -4.16
C LEU A 116 -7.23 8.84 -3.77
N PRO A 117 -6.59 8.28 -2.72
CA PRO A 117 -6.96 6.97 -2.18
C PRO A 117 -8.40 6.96 -1.65
N THR A 118 -9.10 5.84 -1.77
CA THR A 118 -10.51 5.73 -1.37
C THR A 118 -10.69 5.86 0.14
N TYR A 119 -9.66 5.48 0.92
CA TYR A 119 -9.70 5.54 2.38
C TYR A 119 -9.82 6.97 2.94
N GLU A 120 -9.55 8.01 2.15
CA GLU A 120 -9.74 9.41 2.57
C GLU A 120 -11.18 9.68 3.01
N ARG A 121 -12.14 8.92 2.49
CA ARG A 121 -13.57 8.99 2.86
C ARG A 121 -13.95 8.03 3.98
N ILE A 122 -13.22 6.92 4.10
CA ILE A 122 -13.54 5.80 5.00
C ILE A 122 -12.93 6.03 6.39
N ILE A 123 -11.63 6.34 6.46
CA ILE A 123 -10.92 6.52 7.72
C ILE A 123 -11.29 7.87 8.33
N LYS A 124 -12.08 7.86 9.42
CA LYS A 124 -12.48 9.08 10.12
C LYS A 124 -11.37 9.64 11.02
N ASP A 125 -10.53 8.78 11.60
CA ASP A 125 -9.40 9.18 12.43
C ASP A 125 -8.33 9.92 11.59
N PRO A 126 -8.06 11.20 11.88
CA PRO A 126 -7.08 11.99 11.13
C PRO A 126 -5.63 11.47 11.29
N VAL A 127 -5.28 10.89 12.44
CA VAL A 127 -3.95 10.32 12.70
C VAL A 127 -3.75 9.08 11.84
N LEU A 128 -4.72 8.17 11.86
CA LEU A 128 -4.69 6.96 11.03
C LEU A 128 -4.71 7.29 9.55
N ARG A 129 -5.47 8.31 9.13
CA ARG A 129 -5.51 8.77 7.74
C ARG A 129 -4.16 9.34 7.29
N LYS A 130 -3.51 10.16 8.12
CA LYS A 130 -2.17 10.68 7.84
C LYS A 130 -1.15 9.54 7.71
N TYR A 131 -1.21 8.56 8.62
CA TYR A 131 -0.39 7.35 8.56
C TYR A 131 -0.62 6.58 7.24
N ALA A 132 -1.88 6.31 6.89
CA ALA A 132 -2.23 5.61 5.66
C ALA A 132 -1.75 6.33 4.40
N ARG A 133 -1.85 7.67 4.37
CA ARG A 133 -1.32 8.49 3.29
C ARG A 133 0.20 8.35 3.15
N GLY A 134 0.93 8.51 4.25
CA GLY A 134 2.39 8.34 4.25
C GLY A 134 2.81 6.95 3.75
N ARG A 135 2.15 5.90 4.24
CA ARG A 135 2.47 4.52 3.84
C ARG A 135 2.08 4.19 2.40
N THR A 136 1.01 4.79 1.88
CA THR A 136 0.62 4.64 0.46
C THR A 136 1.63 5.35 -0.44
N ALA A 137 2.03 6.58 -0.10
CA ALA A 137 3.06 7.32 -0.82
C ALA A 137 4.40 6.55 -0.83
N GLU A 138 4.80 6.00 0.31
CA GLU A 138 5.99 5.15 0.43
C GLU A 138 5.87 3.89 -0.44
N GLY A 139 4.74 3.18 -0.39
CA GLY A 139 4.52 2.00 -1.22
C GLY A 139 4.56 2.29 -2.73
N VAL A 140 4.08 3.46 -3.15
CA VAL A 140 4.20 3.91 -4.55
C VAL A 140 5.65 4.22 -4.91
N ALA A 141 6.39 4.91 -4.04
CA ALA A 141 7.81 5.22 -4.27
C ALA A 141 8.67 3.94 -4.31
N ASP A 142 8.40 2.98 -3.44
CA ASP A 142 9.09 1.69 -3.40
C ASP A 142 8.83 0.89 -4.68
N ALA A 143 7.58 0.86 -5.15
CA ALA A 143 7.21 0.20 -6.40
C ALA A 143 7.86 0.86 -7.62
N TYR A 144 7.94 2.20 -7.66
CA TYR A 144 8.72 2.89 -8.68
C TYR A 144 10.21 2.53 -8.59
N GLY A 145 10.78 2.43 -7.38
CA GLY A 145 12.16 1.99 -7.17
C GLY A 145 12.43 0.55 -7.63
N GLU A 146 11.47 -0.36 -7.47
CA GLU A 146 11.50 -1.71 -8.03
C GLU A 146 11.61 -1.66 -9.56
N LEU A 147 10.71 -0.91 -10.22
CA LEU A 147 10.75 -0.71 -11.67
C LEU A 147 12.06 -0.08 -12.13
N TYR A 148 12.50 0.99 -11.47
CA TYR A 148 13.72 1.71 -11.81
C TYR A 148 14.94 0.78 -11.81
N ARG A 149 15.10 -0.03 -10.75
CA ARG A 149 16.18 -1.02 -10.65
C ARG A 149 16.07 -2.11 -11.69
N ALA A 150 14.85 -2.57 -12.00
CA ALA A 150 14.64 -3.59 -13.02
C ALA A 150 15.05 -3.08 -14.42
N VAL A 151 14.66 -1.85 -14.76
CA VAL A 151 14.96 -1.23 -16.05
C VAL A 151 16.45 -0.90 -16.21
N THR A 152 17.08 -0.36 -15.16
CA THR A 152 18.51 0.05 -15.18
C THR A 152 19.48 -1.09 -14.86
N GLY A 153 18.98 -2.23 -14.40
CA GLY A 153 19.79 -3.40 -14.08
C GLY A 153 20.26 -4.17 -15.30
N GLU A 154 21.20 -5.08 -15.09
CA GLU A 154 21.82 -5.90 -16.16
C GLU A 154 20.81 -6.70 -16.98
N LYS A 155 19.70 -7.11 -16.36
CA LYS A 155 18.63 -7.89 -17.00
C LYS A 155 17.58 -7.03 -17.72
N GLY A 156 17.64 -5.71 -17.60
CA GLY A 156 16.66 -4.78 -18.17
C GLY A 156 16.61 -4.87 -19.69
N GLY A 157 17.77 -4.72 -20.34
CA GLY A 157 17.91 -4.78 -21.79
C GLY A 157 17.23 -3.62 -22.54
N TYR A 158 17.13 -2.45 -21.91
CA TYR A 158 16.61 -1.23 -22.53
C TYR A 158 17.76 -0.40 -23.11
N ASP A 159 17.68 -0.07 -24.39
CA ASP A 159 18.72 0.73 -25.08
C ASP A 159 18.72 2.20 -24.64
N ASP A 160 17.54 2.73 -24.30
CA ASP A 160 17.34 4.08 -23.80
C ASP A 160 16.56 4.04 -22.48
N VAL A 161 17.09 4.72 -21.47
CA VAL A 161 16.48 4.88 -20.15
C VAL A 161 16.29 6.36 -19.78
N SER A 162 16.46 7.27 -20.74
CA SER A 162 16.32 8.72 -20.54
C SER A 162 14.92 9.14 -20.10
N PHE A 163 13.92 8.29 -20.33
CA PHE A 163 12.56 8.48 -19.83
C PHE A 163 12.44 8.36 -18.30
N LEU A 164 13.44 7.78 -17.61
CA LEU A 164 13.54 7.75 -16.15
C LEU A 164 14.07 9.10 -15.62
N GLY A 165 13.32 10.17 -15.88
CA GLY A 165 13.69 11.54 -15.53
C GLY A 165 13.82 11.81 -14.01
N HIS A 166 13.35 10.89 -13.17
CA HIS A 166 13.46 10.97 -11.72
C HIS A 166 14.07 9.72 -11.10
N ASP A 167 15.02 9.88 -10.18
CA ASP A 167 15.45 8.77 -9.33
C ASP A 167 14.41 8.46 -8.23
N PRO A 168 14.45 7.26 -7.61
CA PRO A 168 13.48 6.88 -6.59
C PRO A 168 13.45 7.82 -5.35
N GLY A 169 14.58 8.46 -5.01
CA GLY A 169 14.65 9.44 -3.93
C GLY A 169 13.94 10.75 -4.27
N GLN A 170 14.06 11.21 -5.52
CA GLN A 170 13.29 12.35 -6.03
C GLN A 170 11.78 12.05 -6.03
N VAL A 171 11.37 10.88 -6.51
CA VAL A 171 9.96 10.45 -6.46
C VAL A 171 9.44 10.42 -5.03
N ARG A 172 10.23 9.88 -4.08
CA ARG A 172 9.86 9.90 -2.65
C ARG A 172 9.65 11.32 -2.15
N THR A 173 10.54 12.25 -2.50
CA THR A 173 10.39 13.67 -2.13
C THR A 173 9.12 14.28 -2.70
N LEU A 174 8.81 14.03 -3.98
CA LEU A 174 7.61 14.54 -4.65
C LEU A 174 6.31 13.98 -4.06
N LEU A 175 6.32 12.74 -3.59
CA LEU A 175 5.17 12.11 -2.94
C LEU A 175 5.04 12.45 -1.44
N SER A 176 6.11 12.94 -0.81
CA SER A 176 6.17 13.28 0.63
C SER A 176 5.66 14.69 0.94
N LEU A 177 5.00 15.36 0.00
CA LEU A 177 4.36 16.68 0.20
C LEU A 177 3.46 16.71 1.45
#